data_AF-A0A382KP35-F1
#
_entry.id   AF-A0A382KP35-F1
#
_cell.length_a   1.000
_cell.length_b   1.000
_cell.length_c   1.000
_cell.angle_alpha   90.00
_cell.angle_beta   90.00
_cell.angle_gamma   90.00
#
_symmetry.space_group_name_H-M   'P 1'
#
loop_
_entity.id
_entity.type
_entity.pdbx_description
1 polymer ?
#
loop_
_entity_poly.entity_id
_entity_poly.type
_entity_poly.pdbx_seq_one_letter_code
_entity_poly.pdbx_strand_id
1 'polypeptide(L)'
;MKRILDGMQKTMMAVKPPRYTALEGLHQAETASPFKILIGTVLSARTKDENTTKAVKGLFKVYNTPQKLANAKVKDVEKIIKSVGFYHVKSRRIIEVANIILTKYHGKVPADIDKLVEIPGVGRKTANCVLVYAFEKPA
;
A
#
# COMPACT_ATOMS: atom_id res chain seq x y z
N MET A 1 14.48 27.89 10.46
CA MET A 1 14.06 26.55 10.02
C MET A 1 13.72 25.62 11.19
N LYS A 2 14.61 25.45 12.18
CA LYS A 2 14.39 24.61 13.38
C LYS A 2 13.07 24.89 14.11
N ARG A 3 12.80 26.16 14.45
CA ARG A 3 11.55 26.62 15.10
C ARG A 3 10.26 26.26 14.34
N ILE A 4 10.31 26.21 13.00
CA ILE A 4 9.15 25.84 12.17
C ILE A 4 8.95 24.32 12.22
N LEU A 5 10.03 23.54 12.06
CA LEU A 5 9.99 22.08 12.15
C LEU A 5 9.51 21.61 13.53
N ASP A 6 10.02 22.23 14.60
CA ASP A 6 9.59 21.95 15.97
C ASP A 6 8.10 22.25 16.17
N GLY A 7 7.62 23.36 15.59
CA GLY A 7 6.20 23.73 15.60
C GLY A 7 5.33 22.72 14.86
N MET A 8 5.76 22.27 13.67
CA MET A 8 5.06 21.26 12.88
C MET A 8 5.00 19.92 13.61
N GLN A 9 6.12 19.45 14.18
CA GLN A 9 6.16 18.22 14.98
C GLN A 9 5.21 18.30 16.18
N LYS A 10 5.22 19.43 16.91
CA LYS A 10 4.34 19.64 18.05
C LYS A 10 2.86 19.56 17.65
N THR A 11 2.47 20.16 16.52
CA THR A 11 1.09 20.08 16.01
C THR A 11 0.72 18.67 15.56
N MET A 12 1.62 17.96 14.88
CA MET A 12 1.39 16.57 14.45
C MET A 12 1.18 15.63 15.64
N MET A 13 1.95 15.82 16.73
CA MET A 13 1.86 15.00 17.95
C MET A 13 0.75 15.42 18.91
N ALA A 14 0.11 16.58 18.69
CA ALA A 14 -0.97 17.07 19.55
C ALA A 14 -2.29 16.29 19.36
N VAL A 15 -2.48 15.62 18.22
CA VAL A 15 -3.64 14.76 17.98
C VAL A 15 -3.39 13.39 18.62
N LYS A 16 -4.31 12.91 19.47
CA LYS A 16 -4.25 11.59 20.10
C LYS A 16 -5.34 10.67 19.53
N PRO A 17 -4.98 9.52 18.92
CA PRO A 17 -3.63 9.09 18.58
C PRO A 17 -3.01 9.94 17.44
N PRO A 18 -1.67 9.94 17.29
CA PRO A 18 -1.01 10.65 16.20
C PRO A 18 -1.60 10.23 14.85
N ARG A 19 -1.82 11.20 13.96
CA ARG A 19 -2.40 10.92 12.65
C ARG A 19 -1.34 10.38 11.71
N TYR A 20 -1.16 9.06 11.71
CA TYR A 20 -0.29 8.37 10.75
C TYR A 20 -0.95 8.31 9.36
N THR A 21 -0.12 8.31 8.32
CA THR A 21 -0.59 7.94 6.97
C THR A 21 -0.91 6.45 6.96
N ALA A 22 -1.75 6.00 6.01
CA ALA A 22 -2.07 4.58 5.92
C ALA A 22 -0.83 3.72 5.65
N LEU A 23 0.17 4.26 4.92
CA LEU A 23 1.39 3.54 4.59
C LEU A 23 2.36 3.46 5.77
N GLU A 24 2.47 4.53 6.57
CA GLU A 24 3.25 4.51 7.81
C GLU A 24 2.65 3.50 8.80
N GLY A 25 1.33 3.55 9.00
CA GLY A 25 0.64 2.57 9.85
C GLY A 25 0.78 1.14 9.33
N LEU A 26 0.82 0.95 8.01
CA LEU A 26 1.02 -0.36 7.39
C LEU A 26 2.47 -0.85 7.53
N HIS A 27 3.46 0.03 7.36
CA HIS A 27 4.87 -0.27 7.58
C HIS A 27 5.09 -0.82 8.99
N GLN A 28 4.53 -0.15 10.00
CA GLN A 28 4.63 -0.58 11.40
C GLN A 28 3.88 -1.89 11.66
N ALA A 29 2.64 -2.01 11.18
CA ALA A 29 1.78 -3.17 11.47
C ALA A 29 2.19 -4.45 10.73
N GLU A 30 2.81 -4.32 9.56
CA GLU A 30 3.11 -5.45 8.66
C GLU A 30 4.61 -5.66 8.46
N THR A 31 5.43 -5.12 9.37
CA THR A 31 6.89 -5.27 9.37
C THR A 31 7.50 -4.94 8.00
N ALA A 32 7.10 -3.78 7.45
CA ALA A 32 7.55 -3.27 6.16
C ALA A 32 7.36 -4.25 4.97
N SER A 33 6.45 -5.23 5.05
CA SER A 33 6.25 -6.24 4.00
C SER A 33 6.07 -5.60 2.61
N PRO A 34 7.01 -5.79 1.66
CA PRO A 34 6.98 -5.08 0.38
C PRO A 34 5.73 -5.33 -0.45
N PHE A 35 5.20 -6.56 -0.41
CA PHE A 35 3.95 -6.90 -1.07
C PHE A 35 2.77 -6.13 -0.48
N LYS A 36 2.65 -6.10 0.85
CA LYS A 36 1.54 -5.41 1.52
C LYS A 36 1.62 -3.90 1.31
N ILE A 37 2.82 -3.32 1.39
CA ILE A 37 3.06 -1.89 1.09
C ILE A 37 2.70 -1.56 -0.36
N LEU A 38 3.10 -2.39 -1.33
CA LEU A 38 2.74 -2.22 -2.74
C LEU A 38 1.22 -2.19 -2.93
N ILE A 39 0.51 -3.21 -2.42
CA ILE A 39 -0.96 -3.27 -2.53
C ILE A 39 -1.62 -2.11 -1.78
N GLY A 40 -1.16 -1.77 -0.58
CA GLY A 40 -1.67 -0.65 0.19
C GLY A 40 -1.49 0.70 -0.52
N THR A 41 -0.38 0.88 -1.22
CA THR A 41 -0.09 2.10 -1.99
C THR A 41 -0.98 2.21 -3.23
N VAL A 42 -1.24 1.09 -3.92
CA VAL A 42 -2.23 1.07 -5.02
C VAL A 42 -3.64 1.40 -4.51
N LEU A 43 -4.02 0.91 -3.33
CA LEU A 43 -5.32 1.20 -2.72
C LEU A 43 -5.44 2.65 -2.22
N SER A 44 -4.35 3.27 -1.76
CA SER A 44 -4.37 4.63 -1.21
C SER A 44 -4.59 5.73 -2.24
N ALA A 45 -4.32 5.46 -3.52
CA ALA A 45 -4.55 6.42 -4.60
C ALA A 45 -5.98 6.97 -4.57
N ARG A 46 -6.15 8.29 -4.39
CA ARG A 46 -7.47 8.97 -4.32
C ARG A 46 -8.38 8.39 -3.22
N THR A 47 -7.82 7.95 -2.09
CA THR A 47 -8.59 7.42 -0.95
C THR A 47 -8.00 7.94 0.35
N LYS A 48 -8.86 8.33 1.30
CA LYS A 48 -8.41 8.81 2.62
C LYS A 48 -7.67 7.71 3.38
N ASP A 49 -6.72 8.08 4.23
CA ASP A 49 -5.90 7.12 4.96
C ASP A 49 -6.71 6.19 5.86
N GLU A 50 -7.78 6.69 6.50
CA GLU A 50 -8.62 5.89 7.39
C GLU A 50 -9.35 4.78 6.61
N ASN A 51 -9.85 5.10 5.41
CA ASN A 51 -10.53 4.16 4.53
C ASN A 51 -9.56 3.15 3.92
N THR A 52 -8.35 3.59 3.57
CA THR A 52 -7.28 2.71 3.09
C THR A 52 -6.88 1.73 4.19
N THR A 53 -6.65 2.22 5.42
CA THR A 53 -6.29 1.41 6.59
C THR A 53 -7.35 0.35 6.89
N LYS A 54 -8.63 0.72 6.84
CA LYS A 54 -9.74 -0.23 7.02
C LYS A 54 -9.70 -1.33 5.95
N ALA A 55 -9.49 -0.96 4.69
CA ALA A 55 -9.48 -1.89 3.57
C ALA A 55 -8.29 -2.85 3.61
N VAL A 56 -7.06 -2.36 3.84
CA VAL A 56 -5.85 -3.21 3.89
C VAL A 56 -5.91 -4.19 5.07
N LYS A 57 -6.38 -3.75 6.25
CA LYS A 57 -6.59 -4.64 7.40
C LYS A 57 -7.59 -5.74 7.08
N GLY A 58 -8.70 -5.41 6.41
CA GLY A 58 -9.69 -6.40 5.97
C GLY A 58 -9.11 -7.37 4.93
N LEU A 59 -8.39 -6.82 3.95
CA LEU A 59 -7.83 -7.58 2.84
C LEU A 59 -6.78 -8.58 3.33
N PHE A 60 -5.81 -8.14 4.13
CA PHE A 60 -4.70 -8.98 4.57
C PHE A 60 -5.07 -9.98 5.66
N LYS A 61 -6.25 -9.88 6.28
CA LYS A 61 -6.78 -11.00 7.08
C LYS A 61 -7.05 -12.24 6.24
N VAL A 62 -7.39 -12.07 4.96
CA VAL A 62 -7.75 -13.16 4.05
C VAL A 62 -6.65 -13.42 3.01
N TYR A 63 -6.15 -12.36 2.38
CA TYR A 63 -5.24 -12.39 1.24
C TYR A 63 -3.87 -11.76 1.57
N ASN A 64 -3.17 -12.34 2.55
CA ASN A 64 -1.89 -11.81 3.04
C ASN A 64 -0.66 -12.10 2.17
N THR A 65 -0.78 -12.92 1.12
CA THR A 65 0.33 -13.29 0.24
C THR A 65 -0.01 -13.06 -1.23
N PRO A 66 0.99 -12.88 -2.12
CA PRO A 66 0.77 -12.79 -3.56
C PRO A 66 -0.07 -13.96 -4.09
N GLN A 67 0.23 -15.19 -3.65
CA GLN A 67 -0.47 -16.40 -4.06
C GLN A 67 -1.95 -16.37 -3.69
N LYS A 68 -2.28 -15.95 -2.48
CA LYS A 68 -3.68 -15.89 -2.05
C LYS A 68 -4.44 -14.80 -2.80
N LEU A 69 -3.85 -13.62 -2.98
CA LEU A 69 -4.52 -12.52 -3.67
C LEU A 69 -4.65 -12.77 -5.18
N ALA A 70 -3.64 -13.38 -5.80
CA ALA A 70 -3.66 -13.75 -7.21
C ALA A 70 -4.80 -14.72 -7.56
N ASN A 71 -5.13 -15.63 -6.65
CA ASN A 71 -6.23 -16.60 -6.78
C ASN A 71 -7.58 -16.10 -6.26
N ALA A 72 -7.68 -14.84 -5.83
CA ALA A 72 -8.90 -14.30 -5.25
C ALA A 72 -9.97 -14.06 -6.31
N LYS A 73 -11.24 -14.28 -5.95
CA LYS A 73 -12.37 -13.86 -6.78
C LYS A 73 -12.54 -12.35 -6.65
N VAL A 74 -12.65 -11.66 -7.78
CA VAL A 74 -12.83 -10.19 -7.84
C VAL A 74 -13.96 -9.72 -6.92
N LYS A 75 -15.12 -10.38 -6.95
CA LYS A 75 -16.29 -10.01 -6.12
C LYS A 75 -16.01 -10.08 -4.61
N ASP A 76 -15.17 -11.00 -4.16
CA ASP A 76 -14.85 -11.14 -2.73
C ASP A 76 -13.89 -10.02 -2.29
N VAL A 77 -12.90 -9.72 -3.13
CA VAL A 77 -12.01 -8.58 -2.93
C VAL A 77 -12.80 -7.27 -2.89
N GLU A 78 -13.71 -7.05 -3.85
CA GLU A 78 -14.57 -5.86 -3.91
C GLU A 78 -15.36 -5.63 -2.62
N LYS A 79 -15.95 -6.68 -2.04
CA LYS A 79 -16.68 -6.58 -0.78
C LYS A 79 -15.79 -6.10 0.37
N ILE A 80 -14.55 -6.61 0.43
CA ILE A 80 -13.59 -6.28 1.49
C ILE A 80 -13.09 -4.84 1.36
N ILE A 81 -12.75 -4.40 0.14
CA ILE A 81 -12.15 -3.09 -0.12
C ILE A 81 -13.17 -2.01 -0.49
N LYS A 82 -14.47 -2.23 -0.25
CA LYS A 82 -15.57 -1.31 -0.63
C LYS A 82 -15.43 0.10 -0.04
N SER A 83 -14.69 0.27 1.06
CA SER A 83 -14.40 1.60 1.63
C SER A 83 -13.45 2.45 0.78
N VAL A 84 -12.75 1.85 -0.18
CA VAL A 84 -11.79 2.51 -1.06
C VAL A 84 -12.51 3.09 -2.28
N GLY A 85 -12.13 4.30 -2.70
CA GLY A 85 -12.65 4.88 -3.93
C GLY A 85 -12.20 4.07 -5.16
N PHE A 86 -13.09 3.91 -6.14
CA PHE A 86 -12.85 3.09 -7.35
C PHE A 86 -12.58 1.61 -7.08
N TYR A 87 -13.19 1.05 -6.02
CA TYR A 87 -12.94 -0.33 -5.58
C TYR A 87 -13.14 -1.40 -6.68
N HIS A 88 -14.09 -1.21 -7.61
CA HIS A 88 -14.27 -2.13 -8.75
C HIS A 88 -13.04 -2.21 -9.65
N VAL A 89 -12.40 -1.08 -9.95
CA VAL A 89 -11.20 -1.04 -10.78
C VAL A 89 -10.01 -1.54 -9.99
N LYS A 90 -9.90 -1.09 -8.73
CA LYS A 90 -8.79 -1.44 -7.85
C LYS A 90 -8.76 -2.92 -7.48
N SER A 91 -9.89 -3.58 -7.30
CA SER A 91 -9.97 -5.01 -6.98
C SER A 91 -9.29 -5.85 -8.08
N ARG A 92 -9.65 -5.60 -9.34
CA ARG A 92 -9.02 -6.23 -10.50
C ARG A 92 -7.53 -5.90 -10.57
N ARG A 93 -7.19 -4.62 -10.36
CA ARG A 93 -5.79 -4.16 -10.41
C ARG A 93 -4.90 -4.83 -9.37
N ILE A 94 -5.34 -4.96 -8.11
CA ILE A 94 -4.50 -5.56 -7.07
C ILE A 94 -4.33 -7.08 -7.26
N ILE A 95 -5.32 -7.76 -7.86
CA ILE A 95 -5.21 -9.17 -8.27
C ILE A 95 -4.20 -9.30 -9.42
N GLU A 96 -4.28 -8.43 -10.42
CA GLU A 96 -3.33 -8.36 -11.54
C GLU A 96 -1.89 -8.13 -11.03
N VAL A 97 -1.69 -7.15 -10.14
CA VAL A 97 -0.40 -6.89 -9.50
C VAL A 97 0.11 -8.13 -8.75
N ALA A 98 -0.74 -8.79 -7.97
CA ALA A 98 -0.36 -10.01 -7.25
C ALA A 98 0.06 -11.14 -8.19
N ASN A 99 -0.63 -11.31 -9.32
CA ASN A 99 -0.25 -12.26 -10.36
C ASN A 99 1.12 -11.93 -10.95
N ILE A 100 1.38 -10.68 -11.32
CA ILE A 100 2.68 -10.24 -11.87
C ILE A 100 3.81 -10.46 -10.85
N ILE A 101 3.60 -10.11 -9.58
CA ILE A 101 4.58 -10.37 -8.51
C ILE A 101 4.87 -11.87 -8.41
N LEU A 102 3.85 -12.72 -8.50
CA LEU A 102 4.03 -14.16 -8.41
C LEU A 102 4.77 -14.75 -9.62
N THR A 103 4.38 -14.37 -10.84
CA THR A 103 4.88 -15.00 -12.07
C THR A 103 6.19 -14.40 -12.58
N LYS A 104 6.28 -13.07 -12.65
CA LYS A 104 7.45 -12.36 -13.19
C LYS A 104 8.56 -12.19 -12.15
N TYR A 105 8.18 -11.98 -10.89
CA TYR A 105 9.13 -11.68 -9.81
C TYR A 105 9.19 -12.77 -8.73
N HIS A 106 8.68 -13.97 -9.02
CA HIS A 106 8.76 -15.15 -8.15
C HIS A 106 8.29 -14.90 -6.70
N GLY A 107 7.24 -14.09 -6.55
CA GLY A 107 6.64 -13.75 -5.26
C GLY A 107 7.34 -12.63 -4.48
N LYS A 108 8.41 -12.04 -5.03
CA LYS A 108 9.19 -10.97 -4.37
C LYS A 108 8.99 -9.63 -5.08
N VAL A 109 8.65 -8.58 -4.35
CA VAL A 109 8.56 -7.23 -4.93
C VAL A 109 9.98 -6.71 -5.22
N PRO A 110 10.25 -6.18 -6.43
CA PRO A 110 11.57 -5.63 -6.75
C PRO A 110 11.84 -4.33 -5.98
N ALA A 111 13.07 -4.18 -5.47
CA ALA A 111 13.53 -2.96 -4.79
C ALA A 111 14.20 -1.99 -5.78
N ASP A 112 13.58 -1.80 -6.94
CA ASP A 112 14.11 -1.11 -8.12
C ASP A 112 12.99 -0.31 -8.79
N ILE A 113 13.23 0.98 -9.05
CA ILE A 113 12.19 1.90 -9.56
C ILE A 113 11.73 1.52 -10.95
N ASP A 114 12.66 1.16 -11.84
CA ASP A 114 12.37 0.87 -13.25
C ASP A 114 11.51 -0.40 -13.36
N LYS A 115 11.85 -1.43 -12.57
CA LYS A 115 11.03 -2.65 -12.47
C LYS A 115 9.66 -2.41 -11.84
N LEU A 116 9.57 -1.50 -10.86
CA LEU A 116 8.31 -1.19 -10.19
C LEU A 116 7.36 -0.44 -11.13
N VAL A 117 7.84 0.52 -11.93
CA VAL A 117 6.98 1.29 -12.85
C VAL A 117 6.47 0.48 -14.04
N GLU A 118 7.10 -0.66 -14.35
CA GLU A 118 6.56 -1.63 -15.32
C GLU A 118 5.27 -2.32 -14.83
N ILE A 119 4.99 -2.30 -13.53
CA ILE A 119 3.78 -2.92 -12.98
C ILE A 119 2.58 -2.02 -13.30
N PRO A 120 1.51 -2.53 -13.94
CA PRO A 120 0.31 -1.76 -14.24
C PRO A 120 -0.24 -1.04 -12.99
N GLY A 121 -0.49 0.26 -13.09
CA GLY A 121 -0.99 1.07 -11.98
C GLY A 121 0.06 1.54 -10.97
N VAL A 122 1.33 1.20 -11.19
CA VAL A 122 2.44 1.72 -10.42
C VAL A 122 3.13 2.80 -11.24
N GLY A 123 2.82 4.06 -10.95
CA GLY A 123 3.61 5.19 -11.47
C GLY A 123 4.81 5.50 -10.57
N ARG A 124 5.68 6.43 -10.98
CA ARG A 124 6.87 6.84 -10.21
C ARG A 124 6.59 7.16 -8.74
N LYS A 125 5.52 7.91 -8.45
CA LYS A 125 5.14 8.21 -7.05
C LYS A 125 4.84 6.93 -6.26
N THR A 126 4.10 5.99 -6.84
CA THR A 126 3.77 4.71 -6.20
C THR A 126 5.02 3.89 -5.97
N ALA A 127 5.91 3.81 -6.97
CA ALA A 127 7.20 3.13 -6.85
C ALA A 127 8.05 3.74 -5.72
N ASN A 128 8.16 5.06 -5.65
CA ASN A 128 8.90 5.74 -4.59
C ASN A 128 8.31 5.47 -3.20
N CYS A 129 6.99 5.46 -3.05
CA CYS A 129 6.37 5.05 -1.78
C CYS A 129 6.75 3.62 -1.39
N VAL A 130 6.81 2.67 -2.35
CA VAL A 130 7.25 1.30 -2.06
C VAL A 130 8.72 1.29 -1.64
N LEU A 131 9.60 2.00 -2.35
CA LEU A 131 11.02 2.09 -2.01
C LEU A 131 11.25 2.66 -0.61
N VAL A 132 10.54 3.74 -0.26
CA VAL A 132 10.64 4.38 1.06
C VAL A 132 10.05 3.50 2.16
N TYR A 133 8.79 3.08 2.03
CA TYR A 133 8.08 2.42 3.12
C TYR A 133 8.35 0.92 3.25
N ALA A 134 8.83 0.25 2.20
CA ALA A 134 9.13 -1.18 2.26
C ALA A 134 10.62 -1.50 2.31
N PHE A 135 11.45 -0.67 1.68
CA PHE A 135 12.88 -0.93 1.53
C PHE A 135 13.76 0.11 2.21
N GLU A 136 13.16 1.14 2.84
CA GLU A 136 13.86 2.24 3.53
C GLU A 136 14.90 2.93 2.63
N LYS A 137 14.63 2.93 1.31
CA LYS A 137 15.48 3.60 0.32
C LYS A 137 14.99 5.03 0.11
N PRO A 138 15.88 6.03 0.11
CA PRO A 138 15.52 7.40 -0.23
C PRO A 138 15.03 7.46 -1.69
N ALA A 139 14.00 8.28 -1.95
CA ALA A 139 13.32 8.40 -3.23
C ALA A 139 12.77 9.81 -3.47
#